data_AF-A0A2A2YEY6-F1
#
_entry.id   AF-A0A2A2YEY6-F1
#
_cell.length_a   1.000
_cell.length_b   1.000
_cell.length_c   1.000
_cell.angle_alpha   90.00
_cell.angle_beta   90.00
_cell.angle_gamma   90.00
#
_symmetry.space_group_name_H-M   'P 1'
#
loop_
_entity.id
_entity.type
_entity.pdbx_description
1 polymer ?
#
loop_
_entity_poly.entity_id
_entity_poly.type
_entity_poly.pdbx_seq_one_letter_code
_entity_poly.pdbx_strand_id
1 'polypeptide(L)'
;MPTPAGCAVFLGDGKKVISFFIDPSIGSSINAVLAGEKPERPLTHDLLLLTMDSFGAKLQRTVIVSMHEEIYYARVIFQVENELQEKKIVELDARPSDCIALSVRVGAPIYVVAELWHSLNDVSQTLEDMRREAEGS
;
A
#
# COMPACT_ATOMS: atom_id res chain seq x y z
N MET A 1 -15.09 0.07 -15.35
CA MET A 1 -15.41 -1.37 -15.42
C MET A 1 -14.16 -2.14 -15.02
N PRO A 2 -14.23 -3.10 -14.09
CA PRO A 2 -13.08 -3.95 -13.81
C PRO A 2 -12.74 -4.69 -15.09
N THR A 3 -11.52 -4.50 -15.60
CA THR A 3 -11.01 -5.36 -16.65
C THR A 3 -10.73 -6.74 -16.05
N PRO A 4 -10.94 -7.85 -16.80
CA PRO A 4 -10.66 -9.21 -16.32
C PRO A 4 -9.20 -9.51 -15.94
N ALA A 5 -8.29 -8.54 -16.09
CA ALA A 5 -6.84 -8.72 -15.95
C ALA A 5 -6.22 -7.94 -14.78
N GLY A 6 -7.00 -7.19 -14.01
CA GLY A 6 -6.49 -6.38 -12.89
C GLY A 6 -6.80 -6.99 -11.52
N CYS A 7 -5.91 -6.77 -10.55
CA CYS A 7 -6.21 -7.00 -9.14
C CYS A 7 -6.71 -5.70 -8.51
N ALA A 8 -7.69 -5.77 -7.60
CA ALA A 8 -8.17 -4.61 -6.85
C ALA A 8 -7.75 -4.73 -5.38
N VAL A 9 -7.21 -3.65 -4.81
CA VAL A 9 -6.95 -3.51 -3.38
C VAL A 9 -7.98 -2.58 -2.78
N PHE A 10 -8.59 -3.01 -1.67
CA PHE A 10 -9.54 -2.22 -0.90
C PHE A 10 -8.86 -1.65 0.34
N LEU A 11 -8.97 -0.34 0.55
CA LEU A 11 -8.46 0.39 1.71
C LEU A 11 -9.62 1.07 2.42
N GLY A 12 -9.76 0.88 3.73
CA GLY A 12 -10.89 1.41 4.48
C GLY A 12 -10.51 1.94 5.86
N ASP A 13 -11.29 2.90 6.35
CA ASP A 13 -11.18 3.47 7.71
C ASP A 13 -12.23 2.90 8.69
N GLY A 14 -12.93 1.84 8.27
CA GLY A 14 -14.03 1.22 9.01
C GLY A 14 -15.42 1.83 8.73
N LYS A 15 -15.49 2.97 8.04
CA LYS A 15 -16.76 3.60 7.62
C LYS A 15 -16.88 3.69 6.10
N LYS A 16 -15.80 4.09 5.44
CA LYS A 16 -15.70 4.23 3.99
C LYS A 16 -14.58 3.34 3.49
N VAL A 17 -14.79 2.78 2.31
CA VAL A 17 -13.80 1.97 1.60
C VAL A 17 -13.55 2.60 0.24
N ILE A 18 -12.28 2.68 -0.15
CA ILE A 18 -11.85 3.05 -1.50
C ILE A 18 -11.14 1.84 -2.14
N SER A 19 -11.02 1.84 -3.47
CA SER A 19 -10.30 0.80 -4.19
C SER A 19 -9.23 1.35 -5.14
N PHE A 20 -8.18 0.57 -5.32
CA PHE A 20 -7.11 0.81 -6.27
C PHE A 20 -6.97 -0.39 -7.19
N PHE A 21 -6.89 -0.16 -8.51
CA PHE A 21 -6.54 -1.20 -9.46
C PHE A 21 -5.02 -1.28 -9.60
N ILE A 22 -4.48 -2.48 -9.47
CA ILE A 22 -3.04 -2.75 -9.49
C ILE A 22 -2.75 -3.98 -10.35
N ASP A 23 -1.48 -4.09 -10.74
CA ASP A 23 -0.99 -5.26 -11.46
C ASP A 23 -1.20 -6.56 -10.64
N PRO A 24 -1.64 -7.66 -11.27
CA PRO A 24 -1.87 -8.93 -10.57
C PRO A 24 -0.65 -9.46 -9.80
N SER A 25 0.57 -9.21 -10.30
CA SER A 25 1.81 -9.62 -9.63
C SER A 25 2.01 -8.90 -8.29
N ILE A 26 1.68 -7.61 -8.22
CA ILE A 26 1.73 -6.82 -6.98
C ILE A 26 0.60 -7.27 -6.05
N GLY A 27 -0.59 -7.49 -6.59
CA GLY A 27 -1.74 -8.00 -5.83
C GLY A 27 -1.45 -9.34 -5.16
N SER A 28 -0.89 -10.29 -5.90
CA SER A 28 -0.44 -11.59 -5.38
C SER A 28 0.60 -11.43 -4.27
N SER A 29 1.60 -10.55 -4.48
CA SER A 29 2.64 -10.23 -3.50
C SER A 29 2.08 -9.62 -2.20
N ILE A 30 1.06 -8.77 -2.29
CA ILE A 30 0.37 -8.21 -1.12
C ILE A 30 -0.43 -9.29 -0.40
N ASN A 31 -1.21 -10.09 -1.14
CA ASN A 31 -2.07 -11.13 -0.57
C ASN A 31 -1.27 -12.21 0.17
N ALA A 32 -0.12 -12.65 -0.38
CA ALA A 32 0.75 -13.61 0.29
C ALA A 32 1.19 -13.11 1.69
N VAL A 33 1.59 -11.84 1.78
CA VAL A 33 1.99 -11.22 3.05
C VAL A 33 0.80 -11.09 4.02
N LEU A 34 -0.37 -10.71 3.52
CA LEU A 34 -1.59 -10.63 4.35
C LEU A 34 -2.04 -12.01 4.85
N ALA A 35 -1.79 -13.06 4.08
CA ALA A 35 -2.00 -14.46 4.49
C ALA A 35 -0.91 -14.98 5.46
N GLY A 36 0.10 -14.16 5.78
CA GLY A 36 1.21 -14.54 6.66
C GLY A 36 2.23 -15.48 6.00
N GLU A 37 2.18 -15.63 4.67
CA GLU A 37 3.13 -16.44 3.93
C GLU A 37 4.50 -15.76 3.92
N LYS A 38 5.55 -16.55 4.17
CA LYS A 38 6.94 -16.10 4.05
C LYS A 38 7.57 -16.72 2.81
N PRO A 39 7.99 -15.93 1.83
CA PRO A 39 8.64 -16.48 0.64
C PRO A 39 10.00 -17.06 1.02
N GLU A 40 10.42 -18.15 0.35
CA GLU A 40 11.73 -18.78 0.58
C GLU A 40 12.91 -17.82 0.32
N ARG A 41 12.69 -16.85 -0.57
CA ARG A 41 13.65 -15.80 -0.95
C ARG A 41 12.95 -14.44 -0.93
N PRO A 42 13.65 -13.35 -0.58
CA PRO A 42 13.07 -12.00 -0.60
C PRO A 42 12.51 -11.65 -1.99
N LEU A 43 11.27 -11.17 -2.04
CA LEU A 43 10.68 -10.58 -3.24
C LEU A 43 11.14 -9.12 -3.38
N THR A 44 10.70 -8.43 -4.44
CA THR A 44 11.16 -7.07 -4.76
C THR A 44 10.95 -6.08 -3.61
N HIS A 45 9.75 -6.04 -3.01
CA HIS A 45 9.47 -5.13 -1.89
C HIS A 45 10.21 -5.54 -0.62
N ASP A 46 10.47 -6.83 -0.40
CA ASP A 46 11.29 -7.31 0.72
C ASP A 46 12.75 -6.88 0.55
N LEU A 47 13.30 -7.03 -0.67
CA LEU A 47 14.65 -6.61 -1.01
C LEU A 47 14.83 -5.10 -0.83
N LEU A 48 13.84 -4.29 -1.22
CA LEU A 48 13.86 -2.85 -1.02
C LEU A 48 13.89 -2.50 0.48
N LEU A 49 13.05 -3.14 1.30
CA LEU A 49 13.02 -2.93 2.74
C LEU A 49 14.35 -3.33 3.40
N LEU A 50 14.91 -4.49 3.04
CA LEU A 50 16.21 -4.95 3.53
C LEU A 50 17.34 -3.99 3.14
N THR A 51 17.28 -3.46 1.92
CA THR A 51 18.26 -2.49 1.43
C THR A 51 18.18 -1.20 2.24
N MET A 52 16.98 -0.62 2.38
CA MET A 52 16.77 0.58 3.20
C MET A 52 17.20 0.36 4.65
N ASP A 53 16.87 -0.79 5.22
CA ASP A 53 17.27 -1.17 6.57
C ASP A 53 18.78 -1.20 6.76
N SER A 54 19.52 -1.73 5.77
CA SER A 54 20.98 -1.79 5.79
C SER A 54 21.65 -0.40 5.77
N PHE A 55 20.94 0.63 5.30
CA PHE A 55 21.37 2.04 5.35
C PHE A 55 20.82 2.80 6.56
N GLY A 56 20.27 2.10 7.57
CA GLY A 56 19.70 2.73 8.76
C GLY A 56 18.36 3.42 8.51
N ALA A 57 17.69 3.13 7.38
CA ALA A 57 16.41 3.73 7.01
C ALA A 57 15.24 2.81 7.38
N LYS A 58 14.40 3.26 8.32
CA LYS A 58 13.18 2.57 8.74
C LYS A 58 11.95 3.23 8.12
N LEU A 59 11.08 2.42 7.51
CA LEU A 59 9.80 2.89 6.98
C LEU A 59 8.92 3.36 8.15
N GLN A 60 8.58 4.65 8.18
CA GLN A 60 7.74 5.24 9.22
C GLN A 60 6.27 5.17 8.85
N ARG A 61 5.94 5.58 7.62
CA ARG A 61 4.57 5.63 7.10
C ARG A 61 4.56 5.76 5.60
N THR A 62 3.41 5.51 5.01
CA THR A 62 3.13 5.88 3.62
C THR A 62 1.92 6.81 3.56
N VAL A 63 1.87 7.67 2.55
CA VAL A 63 0.80 8.67 2.40
C VAL A 63 0.35 8.71 0.95
N ILE A 64 -0.93 8.48 0.69
CA ILE A 64 -1.56 8.74 -0.61
C ILE A 64 -1.96 10.21 -0.64
N VAL A 65 -1.33 10.98 -1.53
CA VAL A 65 -1.29 12.45 -1.45
C VAL A 65 -2.33 13.11 -2.33
N SER A 66 -2.34 12.79 -3.62
CA SER A 66 -3.21 13.44 -4.59
C SER A 66 -3.55 12.51 -5.76
N MET A 67 -4.52 12.95 -6.56
CA MET A 67 -4.85 12.34 -7.83
C MET A 67 -4.96 13.44 -8.88
N HIS A 68 -4.27 13.27 -10.00
CA HIS A 68 -4.35 14.17 -11.16
C HIS A 68 -4.59 13.33 -12.40
N GLU A 69 -5.66 13.63 -13.15
CA GLU A 69 -6.02 12.91 -14.38
C GLU A 69 -6.04 11.37 -14.19
N GLU A 70 -6.68 10.90 -13.12
CA GLU A 70 -6.76 9.47 -12.72
C GLU A 70 -5.42 8.83 -12.32
N ILE A 71 -4.34 9.61 -12.23
CA ILE A 71 -3.03 9.15 -11.75
C ILE A 71 -2.87 9.53 -10.28
N TYR A 72 -2.71 8.51 -9.44
CA TYR A 72 -2.47 8.70 -8.01
C TYR A 72 -0.99 8.89 -7.69
N TYR A 73 -0.73 9.82 -6.77
CA TYR A 73 0.59 10.11 -6.23
C TYR A 73 0.62 9.75 -4.76
N ALA A 74 1.70 9.09 -4.34
CA ALA A 74 1.92 8.72 -2.96
C ALA A 74 3.37 8.99 -2.54
N ARG A 75 3.59 8.98 -1.22
CA ARG A 75 4.89 9.19 -0.60
C ARG A 75 5.21 8.04 0.33
N VAL A 76 6.42 7.51 0.21
CA VAL A 76 7.01 6.61 1.21
C VAL A 76 7.92 7.44 2.10
N ILE A 77 7.67 7.41 3.40
CA ILE A 77 8.38 8.24 4.38
C ILE A 77 9.30 7.34 5.21
N PHE A 78 10.61 7.46 5.01
CA PHE A 78 11.62 6.80 5.81
C PHE A 78 12.19 7.75 6.86
N GLN A 79 12.47 7.23 8.06
CA GLN A 79 13.38 7.86 9.00
C GLN A 79 14.72 7.15 8.89
N VAL A 80 15.76 7.92 8.58
CA VAL A 80 17.14 7.45 8.48
C VAL A 80 17.89 7.92 9.71
N GLU A 81 18.61 7.02 10.35
CA GLU A 81 19.52 7.32 11.47
C GLU A 81 20.94 6.96 11.06
N ASN A 82 21.86 7.93 11.10
CA ASN A 82 23.26 7.70 10.77
C ASN A 82 24.07 7.25 12.00
N GLU A 83 25.35 6.93 11.82
CA GLU A 83 26.24 6.50 12.89
C GLU A 83 26.45 7.55 13.99
N LEU A 84 26.18 8.83 13.69
CA LEU A 84 26.23 9.95 14.62
C LEU A 84 24.88 10.17 15.35
N GLN A 85 23.92 9.26 15.19
CA GLN A 85 22.55 9.32 15.75
C GLN A 85 21.73 10.52 15.26
N GLU A 86 22.11 11.13 14.14
CA GLU A 86 21.30 12.17 13.51
C GLU A 86 20.15 11.54 12.75
N LYS A 87 18.95 12.09 12.96
CA LYS A 87 17.71 11.61 12.34
C LYS A 87 17.34 12.51 11.18
N LYS A 88 17.10 11.88 10.03
CA LYS A 88 16.62 12.55 8.82
C LYS A 88 15.35 11.89 8.32
N ILE A 89 14.38 12.70 7.90
CA ILE A 89 13.23 12.21 7.15
C ILE A 89 13.57 12.24 5.66
N VAL A 90 13.36 11.11 4.99
CA VAL A 90 13.49 10.96 3.54
C VAL A 90 12.12 10.63 2.98
N GLU A 91 11.67 11.43 2.03
CA GLU A 91 10.41 11.22 1.33
C GLU A 91 10.69 10.79 -0.11
N LEU A 92 10.09 9.70 -0.53
CA LEU A 92 10.20 9.17 -1.89
C LEU A 92 8.85 9.25 -2.58
N ASP A 93 8.84 9.68 -3.84
CA ASP A 93 7.69 9.53 -4.72
C ASP A 93 7.42 8.05 -4.97
N ALA A 94 6.15 7.66 -4.92
CA ALA A 94 5.73 6.29 -5.13
C ALA A 94 4.28 6.23 -5.63
N ARG A 95 3.92 5.07 -6.21
CA ARG A 95 2.52 4.74 -6.48
C ARG A 95 1.84 4.21 -5.21
N PRO A 96 0.50 4.31 -5.10
CA PRO A 96 -0.23 3.71 -3.98
C PRO A 96 0.03 2.21 -3.83
N SER A 97 0.16 1.48 -4.94
CA SER A 97 0.42 0.03 -4.93
C SER A 97 1.72 -0.32 -4.21
N ASP A 98 2.79 0.43 -4.46
CA ASP A 98 4.10 0.24 -3.82
C ASP A 98 4.04 0.65 -2.33
N CYS A 99 3.32 1.72 -2.01
CA CYS A 99 3.09 2.15 -0.63
C CYS A 99 2.38 1.08 0.20
N ILE A 100 1.31 0.50 -0.35
CA ILE A 100 0.56 -0.59 0.29
C ILE A 100 1.46 -1.81 0.45
N ALA A 101 2.14 -2.24 -0.61
CA ALA A 101 3.00 -3.42 -0.60
C ALA A 101 4.14 -3.36 0.42
N LEU A 102 4.73 -2.18 0.63
CA LEU A 102 5.74 -1.96 1.67
C LEU A 102 5.12 -1.91 3.07
N SER A 103 4.00 -1.20 3.23
CA SER A 103 3.36 -0.99 4.52
C SER A 103 2.86 -2.28 5.14
N VAL A 104 2.22 -3.15 4.35
CA VAL A 104 1.71 -4.45 4.84
C VAL A 104 2.81 -5.39 5.32
N ARG A 105 4.03 -5.28 4.77
CA ARG A 105 5.18 -6.14 5.13
C ARG A 105 5.77 -5.82 6.49
N VAL A 106 5.77 -4.54 6.87
CA VAL A 106 6.39 -4.07 8.11
C VAL A 106 5.38 -3.53 9.11
N GLY A 107 4.09 -3.59 8.80
CA GLY A 107 3.01 -3.02 9.62
C GLY A 107 3.08 -1.50 9.73
N ALA A 108 3.65 -0.80 8.74
CA ALA A 108 3.69 0.66 8.76
C ALA A 108 2.29 1.24 8.48
N PRO A 109 1.91 2.35 9.14
CA PRO A 109 0.63 2.99 8.88
C PRO A 109 0.56 3.60 7.48
N ILE A 110 -0.60 3.44 6.85
CA ILE A 110 -0.97 4.05 5.57
C ILE A 110 -1.91 5.21 5.85
N TYR A 111 -1.60 6.39 5.32
CA TYR A 111 -2.45 7.57 5.41
C TYR A 111 -2.97 7.97 4.03
N VAL A 112 -4.11 8.66 4.01
CA VAL A 112 -4.64 9.32 2.81
C VAL A 112 -4.91 10.78 3.18
N VAL A 113 -4.50 11.71 2.33
CA VAL A 113 -4.81 13.13 2.54
C VAL A 113 -6.32 13.32 2.60
N ALA A 114 -6.80 14.06 3.59
CA ALA A 114 -8.23 14.17 3.89
C ALA A 114 -9.06 14.71 2.70
N GLU A 115 -8.53 15.71 1.98
CA GLU A 115 -9.18 16.26 0.79
C GLU A 115 -9.36 15.20 -0.29
N LEU A 116 -8.31 14.43 -0.57
CA LEU A 116 -8.38 13.29 -1.47
C LEU A 116 -9.36 12.24 -0.94
N TRP A 117 -9.26 11.84 0.32
CA TRP A 117 -10.16 10.85 0.92
C TRP A 117 -11.64 11.19 0.71
N HIS A 118 -12.02 12.46 0.91
CA HIS A 118 -13.40 12.89 0.71
C HIS A 118 -13.82 12.92 -0.75
N SER A 119 -12.91 13.21 -1.69
CA SER A 119 -13.23 13.24 -3.12
C SER A 119 -13.36 11.85 -3.75
N LEU A 120 -12.76 10.81 -3.15
CA LEU A 120 -12.82 9.45 -3.67
C LEU A 120 -14.20 8.81 -3.52
N ASN A 121 -14.56 7.92 -4.45
CA ASN A 121 -15.83 7.19 -4.38
C ASN A 121 -15.79 6.13 -3.29
N ASP A 122 -16.88 6.03 -2.53
CA ASP A 122 -17.08 4.96 -1.55
C ASP A 122 -17.53 3.68 -2.27
N VAL A 123 -16.78 2.60 -2.10
CA VAL A 123 -17.04 1.28 -2.69
C VAL A 123 -17.36 0.23 -1.63
N SER A 124 -17.78 0.64 -0.42
CA SER A 124 -18.12 -0.27 0.68
C SER A 124 -19.18 -1.28 0.27
N GLN A 125 -20.26 -0.84 -0.41
CA GLN A 125 -21.31 -1.75 -0.89
C GLN A 125 -20.77 -2.77 -1.88
N THR A 126 -19.94 -2.34 -2.84
CA THR A 126 -19.32 -3.23 -3.81
C THR A 126 -18.47 -4.31 -3.13
N LEU A 127 -17.71 -3.94 -2.09
CA LEU A 127 -16.92 -4.90 -1.33
C LEU A 127 -17.81 -5.90 -0.56
N GLU A 128 -18.91 -5.43 0.03
CA GLU A 128 -19.86 -6.31 0.72
C GLU A 128 -20.50 -7.33 -0.24
N ASP A 129 -20.94 -6.88 -1.41
CA ASP A 129 -21.55 -7.73 -2.41
C ASP A 129 -20.56 -8.81 -2.89
N MET A 130 -19.31 -8.43 -3.17
CA MET A 130 -18.24 -9.37 -3.54
C MET A 130 -17.96 -10.42 -2.46
N ARG A 131 -18.01 -10.04 -1.17
CA ARG A 131 -17.82 -10.98 -0.05
C ARG A 131 -18.96 -11.99 0.03
N ARG A 132 -20.22 -11.54 -0.14
CA ARG A 132 -21.40 -12.42 -0.13
C ARG A 132 -21.35 -13.45 -1.26
N GLU A 133 -20.93 -13.04 -2.45
CA GLU A 133 -20.76 -13.95 -3.59
C GLU A 133 -19.67 -15.00 -3.33
N ALA A 134 -18.55 -14.61 -2.71
CA ALA A 134 -17.47 -15.52 -2.37
C ALA A 134 -17.84 -16.52 -1.26
N GLU A 135 -18.69 -16.14 -0.30
CA GLU A 135 -19.15 -17.02 0.79
C GLU A 135 -20.30 -17.95 0.38
N GLY A 136 -21.05 -17.59 -0.68
CA GLY A 136 -22.14 -18.39 -1.23
C GLY A 136 -21.70 -19.45 -2.26
N SER A 137 -20.40 -19.53 -2.56
CA SER A 137 -19.76 -20.45 -3.53
C SER A 137 -18.99 -21.56 -2.81
#